data_AF-A0A392RH19-F1
#
_entry.id   AF-A0A392RH19-F1
#
_cell.length_a   1.000
_cell.length_b   1.000
_cell.length_c   1.000
_cell.angle_alpha   90.00
_cell.angle_beta   90.00
_cell.angle_gamma   90.00
#
_symmetry.space_group_name_H-M   'P 1'
#
loop_
_entity.id
_entity.type
_entity.pdbx_description
1 polymer ?
#
loop_
_entity_poly.entity_id
_entity_poly.type
_entity_poly.pdbx_seq_one_letter_code
_entity_poly.pdbx_strand_id
1 'polypeptide(L)'
;VPPLVELLKIQDNGIRELATAAVLTLSSAATNQPIIASSGAAPLLVQILKSGSVQGKVDAVTTLHNLSTGIENSIELLDASAVSPLINLLKDCKKYSKFAEKATSLLEILSNSEEGRIAISLADGGILTLVETVEDGS
;
A
#
# COMPACT_ATOMS: atom_id res chain seq x y z
N VAL A 1 5.96 14.56 -11.15
CA VAL A 1 5.07 13.94 -10.14
C VAL A 1 3.64 14.45 -10.25
N PRO A 2 3.33 15.76 -10.20
CA PRO A 2 1.93 16.24 -10.19
C PRO A 2 1.06 15.77 -11.36
N PRO A 3 1.52 15.76 -12.63
CA PRO A 3 0.70 15.26 -13.74
C PRO A 3 0.31 13.78 -13.61
N LEU A 4 1.17 12.94 -13.05
CA LEU A 4 0.87 11.52 -12.86
C LEU A 4 -0.17 11.30 -11.75
N VAL A 5 -0.17 12.16 -10.72
CA VAL A 5 -1.19 12.13 -9.67
C VAL A 5 -2.55 12.53 -10.22
N GLU A 6 -2.61 13.48 -11.14
CA GLU A 6 -3.88 13.81 -11.82
C GLU A 6 -4.39 12.62 -12.66
N LEU A 7 -3.51 11.86 -13.31
CA LEU A 7 -3.93 10.65 -14.03
C LEU A 7 -4.50 9.57 -13.08
N LEU A 8 -3.99 9.47 -11.85
CA LEU A 8 -4.53 8.54 -10.84
C LEU A 8 -5.98 8.87 -10.41
N LYS A 9 -6.46 10.09 -10.66
CA LYS A 9 -7.83 10.54 -10.34
C LYS A 9 -8.84 10.25 -11.46
N ILE A 10 -8.39 9.91 -12.65
CA ILE A 10 -9.27 9.64 -13.81
C ILE A 10 -10.04 8.34 -13.56
N GLN A 11 -11.30 8.25 -13.97
CA GLN A 11 -12.13 7.05 -13.73
C GLN A 11 -11.76 5.82 -14.58
N ASP A 12 -10.79 5.95 -15.48
CA ASP A 12 -10.33 4.85 -16.32
C ASP A 12 -9.29 4.00 -15.58
N ASN A 13 -9.63 2.75 -15.28
CA ASN A 13 -8.74 1.85 -14.53
C ASN A 13 -7.43 1.56 -15.27
N GLY A 14 -7.43 1.50 -16.61
CA GLY A 14 -6.22 1.28 -17.39
C GLY A 14 -5.25 2.45 -17.26
N ILE A 15 -5.75 3.68 -17.35
CA ILE A 15 -4.94 4.90 -17.17
C ILE A 15 -4.41 5.00 -15.74
N ARG A 16 -5.23 4.68 -14.73
CA ARG A 16 -4.79 4.69 -13.33
C ARG A 16 -3.68 3.67 -13.07
N GLU A 17 -3.78 2.47 -13.64
CA GLU A 17 -2.75 1.43 -13.50
C GLU A 17 -1.46 1.82 -14.23
N LEU A 18 -1.55 2.39 -15.43
CA LEU A 18 -0.39 2.95 -16.14
C LEU A 18 0.28 4.07 -15.33
N ALA A 19 -0.52 4.98 -14.76
CA ALA A 19 -0.02 6.03 -13.89
C ALA A 19 0.65 5.43 -12.63
N THR A 20 0.08 4.36 -12.07
CA THR A 20 0.63 3.65 -10.90
C THR A 20 2.00 3.06 -11.23
N ALA A 21 2.16 2.38 -12.37
CA ALA A 21 3.45 1.83 -12.82
C ALA A 21 4.50 2.94 -13.06
N ALA A 22 4.09 4.10 -13.59
CA ALA A 22 4.97 5.25 -13.75
C ALA A 22 5.41 5.83 -12.40
N VAL A 23 4.47 5.98 -11.44
CA VAL A 23 4.78 6.46 -10.09
C VAL A 23 5.67 5.46 -9.34
N LEU A 24 5.44 4.15 -9.50
CA LEU A 24 6.31 3.10 -8.97
C LEU A 24 7.75 3.31 -9.44
N THR A 25 7.96 3.47 -10.74
CA THR A 25 9.28 3.69 -11.33
C THR A 25 9.98 4.89 -10.71
N LEU A 26 9.25 6.01 -10.53
CA LEU A 26 9.79 7.22 -9.91
C LEU A 26 10.08 7.04 -8.41
N SER A 27 9.25 6.28 -7.68
CA SER A 27 9.38 6.04 -6.25
C SER A 27 10.63 5.22 -5.86
N SER A 28 11.21 4.49 -6.82
CA SER A 28 12.45 3.74 -6.61
C SER A 28 13.67 4.63 -6.35
N ALA A 29 13.60 5.92 -6.70
CA ALA A 29 14.62 6.90 -6.35
C ALA A 29 14.26 7.59 -5.03
N ALA A 30 15.11 7.44 -4.01
CA ALA A 30 14.90 8.02 -2.68
C ALA A 30 14.63 9.54 -2.71
N THR A 31 15.26 10.27 -3.63
CA THR A 31 15.07 11.72 -3.81
C THR A 31 13.65 12.10 -4.25
N ASN A 32 12.90 11.19 -4.88
CA ASN A 32 11.54 11.44 -5.32
C ASN A 32 10.49 11.05 -4.26
N GLN A 33 10.83 10.20 -3.29
CA GLN A 33 9.87 9.63 -2.34
C GLN A 33 9.14 10.70 -1.52
N PRO A 34 9.81 11.72 -0.93
CA PRO A 34 9.11 12.77 -0.18
C PRO A 34 8.17 13.61 -1.06
N ILE A 35 8.57 13.86 -2.31
CA ILE A 35 7.78 14.64 -3.28
C ILE A 35 6.51 13.88 -3.67
N ILE A 36 6.62 12.56 -3.85
CA ILE A 36 5.47 11.71 -4.18
C ILE A 36 4.56 11.54 -2.95
N ALA A 37 5.12 11.32 -1.75
CA ALA A 37 4.34 11.19 -0.52
C ALA A 37 3.48 12.45 -0.26
N SER A 38 4.06 13.64 -0.41
CA SER A 38 3.36 14.93 -0.25
C SER A 38 2.40 15.29 -1.39
N SER A 39 2.39 14.53 -2.49
CA SER A 39 1.54 14.84 -3.66
C SER A 39 0.10 14.35 -3.55
N GLY A 40 -0.26 13.62 -2.48
CA GLY A 40 -1.58 12.99 -2.35
C GLY A 40 -1.74 11.69 -3.16
N ALA A 41 -0.64 11.08 -3.60
CA ALA A 41 -0.67 9.81 -4.32
C ALA A 41 -1.14 8.65 -3.44
N ALA A 42 -0.80 8.63 -2.15
CA ALA A 42 -1.09 7.53 -1.24
C ALA A 42 -2.57 7.10 -1.19
N PRO A 43 -3.56 8.00 -0.96
CA PRO A 43 -4.97 7.60 -0.95
C PRO A 43 -5.45 7.05 -2.30
N LEU A 44 -4.90 7.53 -3.42
CA LEU A 44 -5.24 7.03 -4.75
C LEU A 44 -4.66 5.62 -4.98
N LEU A 45 -3.44 5.36 -4.51
CA LEU A 45 -2.82 4.03 -4.52
C LEU A 45 -3.60 3.04 -3.65
N VAL A 46 -4.13 3.47 -2.49
CA VAL A 46 -5.02 2.65 -1.65
C VAL A 46 -6.31 2.27 -2.38
N GLN A 47 -6.85 3.16 -3.22
CA GLN A 47 -7.99 2.80 -4.08
C GLN A 47 -7.61 1.75 -5.14
N ILE A 48 -6.39 1.78 -5.67
CA ILE A 48 -5.90 0.73 -6.59
C ILE A 48 -5.78 -0.61 -5.86
N LEU A 49 -5.34 -0.63 -4.60
CA LEU A 49 -5.36 -1.86 -3.79
C LEU A 49 -6.77 -2.47 -3.66
N LYS A 50 -7.81 -1.62 -3.63
CA LYS A 50 -9.22 -2.05 -3.52
C LYS A 50 -9.77 -2.63 -4.81
N SER A 51 -9.52 -1.98 -5.96
CA SER A 51 -10.25 -2.26 -7.21
C SER A 51 -9.39 -2.58 -8.43
N GLY A 52 -8.06 -2.52 -8.30
CA GLY A 52 -7.13 -2.73 -9.40
C GLY A 52 -6.97 -4.21 -9.79
N SER A 53 -6.36 -4.42 -10.96
CA SER A 53 -5.87 -5.71 -11.41
C SER A 53 -4.82 -6.28 -10.45
N VAL A 54 -4.47 -7.56 -10.59
CA VAL A 54 -3.39 -8.17 -9.80
C VAL A 54 -2.10 -7.37 -9.94
N GLN A 55 -1.75 -6.95 -11.16
CA GLN A 55 -0.56 -6.13 -11.41
C GLN A 55 -0.70 -4.74 -10.80
N GLY A 56 -1.86 -4.08 -10.95
CA GLY A 56 -2.13 -2.78 -10.36
C GLY A 56 -1.98 -2.79 -8.84
N LYS A 57 -2.49 -3.83 -8.16
CA LYS A 57 -2.33 -4.02 -6.72
C LYS A 57 -0.85 -4.21 -6.33
N VAL A 58 -0.11 -5.00 -7.11
CA VAL A 58 1.34 -5.20 -6.93
C VAL A 58 2.11 -3.89 -7.05
N ASP A 59 1.81 -3.09 -8.07
CA ASP A 59 2.50 -1.83 -8.28
C ASP A 59 2.14 -0.82 -7.18
N ALA A 60 0.87 -0.79 -6.76
CA ALA A 60 0.41 0.08 -5.69
C ALA A 60 1.04 -0.25 -4.33
N VAL A 61 1.06 -1.52 -3.90
CA VAL A 61 1.66 -1.92 -2.62
C VAL A 61 3.17 -1.65 -2.62
N THR A 62 3.83 -1.88 -3.76
CA THR A 62 5.27 -1.64 -3.88
C THR A 62 5.58 -0.14 -3.84
N THR A 63 4.77 0.68 -4.50
CA THR A 63 4.90 2.14 -4.44
C THR A 63 4.72 2.63 -3.02
N LEU A 64 3.64 2.23 -2.32
CA LEU A 64 3.38 2.64 -0.94
C LEU A 64 4.52 2.27 0.00
N HIS A 65 5.07 1.06 -0.13
CA HIS A 65 6.24 0.63 0.64
C HIS A 65 7.49 1.46 0.33
N ASN A 66 7.77 1.75 -0.94
CA ASN A 66 8.90 2.62 -1.28
C ASN A 66 8.75 4.00 -0.63
N LEU A 67 7.55 4.57 -0.66
CA LEU A 67 7.26 5.86 -0.02
C LEU A 67 7.44 5.79 1.50
N SER A 68 7.00 4.71 2.15
CA SER A 68 7.13 4.57 3.61
C SER A 68 8.58 4.45 4.08
N THR A 69 9.47 3.92 3.24
CA THR A 69 10.91 3.85 3.56
C THR A 69 11.64 5.19 3.39
N GLY A 70 11.04 6.15 2.68
CA GLY A 70 11.65 7.42 2.32
C GLY A 70 11.29 8.63 3.17
N ILE A 71 10.41 8.44 4.16
CA ILE A 71 9.85 9.52 4.98
C ILE A 71 10.09 9.22 6.46
N GLU A 72 10.46 10.25 7.23
CA GLU A 72 10.76 10.11 8.66
C GLU A 72 9.50 9.78 9.49
N ASN A 73 8.34 10.32 9.10
CA ASN A 73 7.06 10.03 9.74
C ASN A 73 6.11 9.29 8.79
N SER A 74 6.24 7.96 8.74
CA SER A 74 5.43 7.11 7.86
C SER A 74 3.96 6.96 8.30
N ILE A 75 3.63 7.36 9.53
CA ILE A 75 2.26 7.32 10.07
C ILE A 75 1.33 8.26 9.30
N GLU A 76 1.85 9.38 8.76
CA GLU A 76 1.05 10.33 7.97
C GLU A 76 0.80 9.87 6.53
N LEU A 77 1.50 8.83 6.06
CA LEU A 77 1.38 8.34 4.68
C LEU A 77 0.09 7.55 4.45
N LEU A 78 -0.32 6.76 5.43
CA LEU A 78 -1.45 5.84 5.34
C LEU A 78 -2.38 6.03 6.53
N ASP A 79 -3.68 5.98 6.26
CA ASP A 79 -4.71 5.95 7.29
C ASP A 79 -5.29 4.54 7.44
N ALA A 80 -6.16 4.37 8.45
CA ALA A 80 -6.83 3.11 8.75
C ALA A 80 -7.63 2.52 7.57
N SER A 81 -7.98 3.32 6.54
CA SER A 81 -8.70 2.83 5.36
C SER A 81 -7.85 1.96 4.43
N ALA A 82 -6.52 1.94 4.64
CA ALA A 82 -5.58 1.06 3.95
C ALA A 82 -5.53 -0.36 4.54
N VAL A 83 -6.03 -0.57 5.76
CA VAL A 83 -5.94 -1.88 6.44
C VAL A 83 -6.67 -2.98 5.68
N SER A 84 -7.97 -2.84 5.42
CA SER A 84 -8.74 -3.91 4.77
C SER A 84 -8.19 -4.30 3.38
N PRO A 85 -7.78 -3.35 2.51
CA PRO A 85 -7.11 -3.68 1.25
C PRO A 85 -5.82 -4.46 1.43
N LEU A 86 -4.99 -4.11 2.42
CA LEU A 86 -3.72 -4.80 2.69
C LEU A 86 -3.95 -6.20 3.25
N ILE A 87 -4.92 -6.38 4.15
CA ILE A 87 -5.31 -7.71 4.66
C ILE A 87 -5.84 -8.59 3.53
N ASN A 88 -6.70 -8.08 2.66
CA ASN A 88 -7.21 -8.83 1.51
C ASN A 88 -6.07 -9.21 0.56
N LEU A 89 -5.11 -8.30 0.34
CA LEU A 89 -3.93 -8.61 -0.46
C LEU A 89 -3.10 -9.75 0.14
N LEU A 90 -2.94 -9.80 1.47
CA LEU A 90 -2.26 -10.90 2.14
C LEU A 90 -2.98 -12.23 1.96
N LYS A 91 -4.32 -12.24 2.08
CA LYS A 91 -5.15 -13.44 1.84
C LYS A 91 -5.03 -13.96 0.40
N ASP A 92 -4.93 -13.06 -0.57
CA ASP A 92 -4.88 -13.40 -2.00
C ASP A 92 -3.47 -13.84 -2.46
N CYS A 93 -2.41 -13.50 -1.71
CA CYS A 93 -1.04 -13.74 -2.10
C CYS A 93 -0.43 -14.97 -1.42
N LYS A 94 0.66 -15.51 -1.99
CA LYS A 94 1.45 -16.54 -1.31
C LYS A 94 2.12 -15.92 -0.08
N LYS A 95 1.95 -16.57 1.07
CA LYS A 95 2.36 -16.12 2.42
C LYS A 95 3.86 -15.77 2.58
N TYR A 96 4.71 -16.06 1.59
CA TYR A 96 6.17 -15.76 1.54
C TYR A 96 6.63 -14.97 0.32
N SER A 97 5.72 -14.27 -0.33
CA SER A 97 6.10 -13.42 -1.45
C SER A 97 6.72 -12.10 -0.95
N LYS A 98 7.56 -11.48 -1.79
CA LYS A 98 7.98 -10.08 -1.58
C LYS A 98 6.80 -9.11 -1.45
N PHE A 99 5.61 -9.52 -1.89
CA PHE A 99 4.38 -8.75 -1.74
C PHE A 99 3.82 -8.85 -0.32
N ALA A 100 3.87 -10.05 0.29
CA ALA A 100 3.47 -10.25 1.67
C ALA A 100 4.34 -9.43 2.62
N GLU A 101 5.67 -9.46 2.45
CA GLU A 101 6.62 -8.64 3.21
C GLU A 101 6.27 -7.14 3.14
N LYS A 102 6.01 -6.63 1.93
CA LYS A 102 5.64 -5.22 1.73
C LYS A 102 4.30 -4.87 2.37
N ALA A 103 3.28 -5.69 2.20
CA ALA A 103 1.98 -5.47 2.82
C ALA A 103 2.07 -5.51 4.36
N THR A 104 2.82 -6.46 4.92
CA THR A 104 3.06 -6.56 6.37
C THR A 104 3.80 -5.33 6.90
N SER A 105 4.82 -4.83 6.21
CA SER A 105 5.52 -3.60 6.63
C SER A 105 4.61 -2.37 6.70
N LEU A 106 3.63 -2.28 5.79
CA LEU A 106 2.65 -1.19 5.80
C LEU A 106 1.62 -1.36 6.93
N LEU A 107 1.22 -2.61 7.22
CA LEU A 107 0.35 -2.93 8.35
C LEU A 107 1.04 -2.68 9.70
N GLU A 108 2.34 -2.92 9.80
CA GLU A 108 3.14 -2.58 10.97
C GLU A 108 3.11 -1.07 11.24
N ILE A 109 3.30 -0.24 10.21
CA ILE A 109 3.18 1.23 10.33
C ILE A 109 1.80 1.62 10.85
N LEU A 110 0.73 1.05 10.28
CA LEU A 110 -0.65 1.32 10.70
C LEU A 110 -0.91 0.91 12.16
N SER A 111 -0.31 -0.20 12.62
CA SER A 111 -0.45 -0.71 13.99
C SER A 111 0.16 0.22 15.07
N ASN A 112 1.00 1.18 14.69
CA ASN A 112 1.51 2.20 15.60
C ASN A 112 0.45 3.23 16.02
N SER A 113 -0.68 3.30 15.29
CA SER A 113 -1.84 4.13 15.65
C SER A 113 -2.96 3.31 16.31
N GLU A 114 -3.74 3.93 17.19
CA GLU A 114 -4.90 3.26 17.79
C GLU A 114 -5.97 2.94 16.74
N GLU A 115 -6.22 3.88 15.84
CA GLU A 115 -7.17 3.74 14.74
C GLU A 115 -6.77 2.57 13.81
N GLY A 116 -5.48 2.44 13.52
CA GLY A 116 -4.96 1.32 12.72
C GLY A 116 -5.08 -0.02 13.45
N ARG A 117 -4.79 -0.09 14.76
CA ARG A 117 -5.01 -1.32 15.56
C ARG A 117 -6.47 -1.75 15.59
N ILE A 118 -7.37 -0.81 15.83
CA ILE A 118 -8.82 -1.06 15.80
C ILE A 118 -9.21 -1.59 14.42
N ALA A 119 -8.79 -0.91 13.34
CA ALA A 119 -9.10 -1.34 11.98
C ALA A 119 -8.53 -2.73 11.64
N ILE A 120 -7.34 -3.09 12.13
CA ILE A 120 -6.77 -4.43 11.97
C ILE A 120 -7.62 -5.48 12.69
N SER A 121 -8.04 -5.21 13.93
CA SER A 121 -8.88 -6.13 14.70
C SER A 121 -10.29 -6.32 14.13
N LEU A 122 -10.84 -5.28 13.49
CA LEU A 122 -12.16 -5.29 12.86
C LEU A 122 -12.15 -5.80 11.41
N ALA A 123 -10.98 -5.85 10.77
CA ALA A 123 -10.87 -6.41 9.43
C ALA A 123 -11.21 -7.90 9.47
N ASP A 124 -12.05 -8.35 8.53
CA ASP A 124 -12.42 -9.76 8.38
C ASP A 124 -11.15 -10.62 8.32
N GLY A 125 -11.01 -11.58 9.24
CA GLY A 125 -9.82 -12.43 9.35
C GLY A 125 -8.49 -11.71 9.63
N GLY A 126 -8.48 -10.41 9.97
CA GLY A 126 -7.27 -9.59 10.03
C GLY A 126 -6.19 -10.13 10.96
N ILE A 127 -6.54 -10.42 12.23
CA ILE A 127 -5.61 -10.99 13.20
C ILE A 127 -5.13 -12.38 12.76
N LEU A 128 -6.03 -13.23 12.27
CA LEU A 128 -5.70 -14.57 11.81
C LEU A 128 -4.72 -14.54 10.63
N THR A 129 -4.99 -13.69 9.63
CA THR A 129 -4.12 -13.51 8.47
C THR A 129 -2.71 -13.05 8.89
N LEU A 130 -2.61 -12.15 9.87
CA LEU A 130 -1.31 -11.71 10.39
C LEU A 130 -0.55 -12.84 11.11
N VAL A 131 -1.23 -13.60 11.96
CA VAL A 131 -0.63 -14.76 12.66
C VAL A 131 -0.11 -15.77 11.66
N GLU A 132 -0.95 -16.18 10.70
CA GLU A 132 -0.57 -17.14 9.66
C GLU A 132 0.62 -16.66 8.81
N THR A 133 0.69 -15.36 8.50
CA THR A 133 1.79 -14.78 7.70
C THR A 133 3.12 -14.84 8.47
N VAL A 134 3.10 -14.70 9.79
CA VAL A 134 4.30 -14.79 10.65
C VAL A 134 4.71 -16.23 10.91
N GLU A 135 3.75 -17.11 11.18
CA GLU A 135 3.99 -18.53 11.49
C GLU A 135 4.56 -19.31 10.31
N ASP A 136 3.98 -19.18 9.11
CA ASP A 136 4.48 -19.92 7.94
C ASP A 136 5.87 -19.38 7.48
N GLY A 137 6.38 -18.29 8.10
CA GLY A 137 7.57 -17.52 7.69
C GLY A 137 8.79 -17.64 8.60
N SER A 138 8.66 -18.43 9.66
CA SER A 138 9.73 -18.79 10.58
C SER A 138 10.43 -20.09 10.18
#